data_AF-A0A426RVG3-F1
#
_entry.id   AF-A0A426RVG3-F1
#
_cell.length_a   1.000
_cell.length_b   1.000
_cell.length_c   1.000
_cell.angle_alpha   90.00
_cell.angle_beta   90.00
_cell.angle_gamma   90.00
#
_symmetry.space_group_name_H-M   'P 1'
#
loop_
_entity.id
_entity.type
_entity.pdbx_description
1 polymer ?
#
loop_
_entity_poly.entity_id
_entity_poly.type
_entity_poly.pdbx_seq_one_letter_code
_entity_poly.pdbx_strand_id
1 'polypeptide(L)'
;MTTDPQYPLTDAEASAEAARLIAEVYRPEVPATPPTAFRDTTPIPAIGTTPPVPQPESRIVPQWAAGVAVASIGVGAGITGLGCGAWLVLQGLSSVTLLGVLALVAPFAGVAAVATAIGSAISRARSASTTHIYKGTVVQRTEVTATARGMLSRAKAGR
;
A
#
# COMPACT_ATOMS: atom_id res chain seq x y z
N MET A 1 82.49 45.97 -2.31
CA MET A 1 83.65 45.79 -1.42
C MET A 1 84.22 44.43 -1.76
N THR A 2 85.40 44.38 -2.37
CA THR A 2 86.00 43.18 -2.98
C THR A 2 86.81 42.46 -1.90
N THR A 3 86.64 41.15 -1.75
CA THR A 3 87.43 40.34 -0.81
C THR A 3 88.58 39.70 -1.59
N ASP A 4 89.71 40.40 -1.66
CA ASP A 4 90.97 39.91 -2.23
C ASP A 4 91.74 39.14 -1.13
N PRO A 5 92.06 37.83 -1.31
CA PRO A 5 92.66 36.99 -0.27
C PRO A 5 94.17 37.21 -0.04
N GLN A 6 94.75 38.29 -0.59
CA GLN A 6 96.21 38.49 -0.64
C GLN A 6 96.84 39.04 0.66
N TYR A 7 96.05 39.43 1.67
CA TYR A 7 96.60 39.92 2.95
C TYR A 7 95.94 39.24 4.16
N PRO A 8 96.72 38.73 5.14
CA PRO A 8 96.15 38.24 6.40
C PRO A 8 95.48 39.41 7.12
N LEU A 9 94.19 39.24 7.42
CA LEU A 9 93.43 40.20 8.21
C LEU A 9 94.08 40.39 9.58
N THR A 10 94.08 41.62 10.09
CA THR A 10 94.48 41.85 11.47
C THR A 10 93.48 41.18 12.42
N ASP A 11 93.91 40.80 13.62
CA ASP A 11 93.04 40.10 14.60
C ASP A 11 91.73 40.85 14.87
N ALA A 12 91.78 42.19 14.85
CA ALA A 12 90.61 43.04 15.03
C ALA A 12 89.63 42.93 13.85
N GLU A 13 90.11 42.95 12.61
CA GLU A 13 89.28 42.83 11.40
C GLU A 13 88.70 41.43 11.25
N ALA A 14 89.49 40.41 11.57
CA ALA A 14 89.03 39.02 11.60
C ALA A 14 87.91 38.82 12.64
N SER A 15 88.03 39.44 13.81
CA SER A 15 86.99 39.39 14.85
C SER A 15 85.69 40.09 14.41
N ALA A 16 85.80 41.22 13.70
CA ALA A 16 84.65 41.95 13.20
C ALA A 16 83.91 41.21 12.07
N GLU A 17 84.65 40.59 11.14
CA GLU A 17 84.07 39.74 10.09
C GLU A 17 83.46 38.47 10.68
N ALA A 18 84.11 37.82 11.64
CA ALA A 18 83.55 36.67 12.33
C ALA A 18 82.23 37.03 13.03
N ALA A 19 82.18 38.17 13.73
CA ALA A 19 80.95 38.66 14.35
C ALA A 19 79.85 38.95 13.32
N ARG A 20 80.19 39.51 12.16
CA ARG A 20 79.24 39.74 11.06
C ARG A 20 78.69 38.44 10.50
N LEU A 21 79.55 37.45 10.24
CA LEU A 21 79.15 36.14 9.71
C LEU A 21 78.26 35.38 10.70
N ILE A 22 78.59 35.43 12.00
CA ILE A 22 77.75 34.84 13.06
C ILE A 22 76.39 35.54 13.09
N ALA A 23 76.36 36.88 13.09
CA ALA A 23 75.11 37.63 13.10
C ALA A 23 74.23 37.38 11.86
N GLU A 24 74.84 37.12 10.70
CA GLU A 24 74.11 36.79 9.47
C GLU A 24 73.54 35.37 9.51
N VAL A 25 74.29 34.37 9.99
CA VAL A 25 73.84 32.98 10.15
C VAL A 25 72.72 32.85 11.18
N TYR A 26 72.80 33.63 12.27
CA TYR A 26 71.78 33.65 13.31
C TYR A 26 70.71 34.72 13.09
N ARG A 27 70.72 35.42 11.93
CA ARG A 27 69.61 36.30 11.58
C ARG A 27 68.36 35.43 11.46
N PRO A 28 67.28 35.72 12.19
CA PRO A 28 66.03 35.00 12.03
C PRO A 28 65.49 35.30 10.63
N GLU A 29 65.79 34.44 9.65
CA GLU A 29 64.94 34.34 8.48
C GLU A 29 63.55 34.01 9.00
N VAL A 30 62.58 34.86 8.63
CA VAL A 30 61.14 34.71 8.90
C VAL A 30 60.80 33.21 8.92
N PRO A 31 60.20 32.66 10.00
CA PRO A 31 60.16 31.23 10.18
C PRO A 31 59.27 30.62 9.11
N ALA A 32 59.89 30.05 8.07
CA ALA A 32 59.31 28.91 7.40
C ALA A 32 59.39 27.76 8.42
N THR A 33 58.44 27.74 9.35
CA THR A 33 58.20 26.59 10.23
C THR A 33 58.30 25.34 9.36
N PRO A 34 59.26 24.42 9.62
CA PRO A 34 59.31 23.19 8.87
C PRO A 34 57.93 22.52 9.04
N PRO A 35 57.25 22.13 7.95
CA PRO A 35 55.92 21.55 8.06
C PRO A 35 56.01 20.32 8.96
N THR A 36 55.48 20.43 10.18
CA THR A 36 55.45 19.34 11.17
C THR A 36 54.46 18.24 10.80
N ALA A 37 53.70 18.45 9.73
CA ALA A 37 52.74 17.51 9.20
C ALA A 37 52.82 17.46 7.67
N PHE A 38 53.07 16.26 7.14
CA PHE A 38 52.83 15.94 5.74
C PHE A 38 51.44 15.30 5.62
N ARG A 39 50.58 15.85 4.77
CA ARG A 39 49.26 15.27 4.47
C ARG A 39 49.25 14.79 3.04
N ASP A 40 49.16 13.47 2.88
CA ASP A 40 48.99 12.85 1.56
C ASP A 40 47.59 13.16 1.04
N THR A 41 47.52 13.82 -0.13
CA THR A 41 46.27 14.17 -0.83
C THR A 41 45.97 13.23 -1.98
N THR A 42 46.76 12.17 -2.17
CA THR A 42 46.49 11.18 -3.21
C THR A 42 45.11 10.56 -3.01
N PRO A 43 44.31 10.45 -4.08
CA PRO A 43 42.98 9.85 -3.97
C PRO A 43 43.13 8.38 -3.58
N ILE A 44 42.52 8.01 -2.45
CA ILE A 44 42.53 6.62 -1.98
C ILE A 44 41.70 5.79 -2.97
N PRO A 45 42.25 4.70 -3.54
CA PRO A 45 41.50 3.82 -4.40
C PRO A 45 40.34 3.18 -3.62
N ALA A 46 39.18 3.04 -4.26
CA ALA A 46 38.00 2.44 -3.63
C ALA A 46 38.23 0.99 -3.18
N ILE A 47 39.17 0.30 -3.84
CA ILE A 47 39.56 -1.08 -3.53
C ILE A 47 41.09 -1.11 -3.46
N GLY A 48 41.63 -1.54 -2.32
CA GLY A 48 43.06 -1.73 -2.14
C GLY A 48 43.58 -2.96 -2.89
N THR A 49 44.89 -3.04 -3.09
CA THR A 49 45.55 -4.21 -3.71
C THR A 49 45.63 -5.42 -2.78
N THR A 50 45.31 -5.23 -1.50
CA THR A 50 45.29 -6.31 -0.51
C THR A 50 44.14 -7.27 -0.82
N PRO A 51 44.40 -8.57 -1.00
CA PRO A 51 43.34 -9.54 -1.20
C PRO A 51 42.41 -9.57 0.03
N PRO A 52 41.09 -9.79 -0.16
CA PRO A 52 40.17 -9.95 0.95
C PRO A 52 40.66 -11.04 1.91
N VAL A 53 40.88 -10.66 3.17
CA VAL A 53 41.22 -11.63 4.21
C VAL A 53 39.92 -12.28 4.69
N PRO A 54 39.79 -13.62 4.65
CA PRO A 54 38.62 -14.30 5.18
C PRO A 54 38.46 -13.98 6.67
N GLN A 55 37.38 -13.30 7.03
CA GLN A 55 37.01 -13.13 8.43
C GLN A 55 36.24 -14.39 8.86
N PRO A 56 36.66 -15.09 9.93
CA PRO A 56 35.87 -16.16 10.50
C PRO A 56 34.62 -15.55 11.14
N GLU A 57 33.53 -15.50 10.38
CA GLU A 57 32.22 -15.04 10.82
C GLU A 57 31.62 -16.06 11.80
N SER A 58 31.75 -15.82 13.11
CA SER A 58 31.12 -16.66 14.15
C SER A 58 29.81 -16.07 14.68
N ARG A 59 29.28 -15.02 14.06
CA ARG A 59 28.04 -14.38 14.49
C ARG A 59 26.84 -15.20 14.02
N ILE A 60 26.46 -16.18 14.83
CA ILE A 60 25.17 -16.88 14.71
C ILE A 60 24.09 -15.86 15.05
N VAL A 61 23.40 -15.37 14.03
CA VAL A 61 22.14 -14.64 14.24
C VAL A 61 21.18 -15.60 14.95
N PRO A 62 20.48 -15.16 16.01
CA PRO A 62 19.49 -16.00 16.65
C PRO A 62 18.47 -16.47 15.60
N GLN A 63 18.09 -17.76 15.62
CA GLN A 63 17.12 -18.31 14.67
C GLN A 63 15.79 -17.55 14.67
N TRP A 64 15.42 -16.94 15.79
CA TRP A 64 14.22 -16.10 15.88
C TRP A 64 14.30 -14.84 15.00
N ALA A 65 15.49 -14.24 14.82
CA ALA A 65 15.68 -13.06 13.99
C ALA A 65 15.54 -13.40 12.50
N ALA A 66 16.07 -14.55 12.08
CA ALA A 66 15.85 -15.07 10.74
C ALA A 66 14.36 -15.36 10.49
N GLY A 67 13.66 -15.91 11.49
CA GLY A 67 12.22 -16.16 11.41
C GLY A 67 11.38 -14.90 11.22
N VAL A 68 11.69 -13.82 11.94
CA VAL A 68 10.96 -12.54 11.83
C VAL A 68 11.16 -11.90 10.45
N ALA A 69 12.35 -11.98 9.87
CA ALA A 69 12.63 -11.45 8.53
C ALA A 69 11.82 -12.18 7.44
N VAL A 70 11.72 -13.52 7.53
CA VAL A 70 10.92 -14.29 6.58
C VAL A 70 9.42 -14.01 6.77
N ALA A 71 8.98 -13.90 8.03
CA ALA A 71 7.58 -13.58 8.34
C ALA A 71 7.18 -12.20 7.82
N SER A 72 8.02 -11.17 7.95
CA SER A 72 7.72 -9.82 7.48
C SER A 72 7.64 -9.74 5.95
N ILE A 73 8.48 -10.48 5.22
CA ILE A 73 8.39 -10.62 3.76
C ILE A 73 7.08 -11.31 3.37
N GLY A 74 6.71 -12.39 4.06
CA GLY A 74 5.46 -13.10 3.81
C GLY A 74 4.21 -12.23 4.03
N VAL A 75 4.20 -11.44 5.11
CA VAL A 75 3.10 -10.51 5.41
C VAL A 75 3.03 -9.40 4.35
N GLY A 76 4.17 -8.82 3.96
CA GLY A 76 4.22 -7.79 2.92
C GLY A 76 3.68 -8.29 1.58
N ALA A 77 4.18 -9.44 1.11
CA ALA A 77 3.72 -10.05 -0.14
C ALA A 77 2.23 -10.44 -0.08
N GLY A 78 1.76 -10.95 1.06
CA GLY A 78 0.36 -11.29 1.28
C GLY A 78 -0.57 -10.08 1.19
N ILE A 79 -0.23 -8.97 1.85
CA ILE A 79 -1.03 -7.74 1.82
C ILE A 79 -1.07 -7.14 0.42
N THR A 80 0.06 -7.10 -0.29
CA THR A 80 0.10 -6.61 -1.68
C THR A 80 -0.73 -7.48 -2.61
N GLY A 81 -0.66 -8.80 -2.48
CA GLY A 81 -1.47 -9.74 -3.26
C GLY A 81 -2.98 -9.57 -3.02
N LEU A 82 -3.39 -9.47 -1.76
CA LEU A 82 -4.78 -9.23 -1.38
C LEU A 82 -5.29 -7.86 -1.86
N GLY A 83 -4.49 -6.81 -1.70
CA GLY A 83 -4.83 -5.46 -2.16
C GLY A 83 -4.99 -5.39 -3.68
N CYS A 84 -4.07 -6.01 -4.43
CA CYS A 84 -4.15 -6.08 -5.89
C CYS A 84 -5.38 -6.88 -6.36
N GLY A 85 -5.65 -8.03 -5.73
CA GLY A 85 -6.84 -8.83 -6.03
C GLY A 85 -8.14 -8.08 -5.76
N ALA A 86 -8.24 -7.41 -4.61
CA ALA A 86 -9.41 -6.59 -4.26
C ALA A 86 -9.61 -5.45 -5.26
N TRP A 87 -8.54 -4.76 -5.66
CA TRP A 87 -8.61 -3.70 -6.67
C TRP A 87 -9.11 -4.21 -8.01
N LEU A 88 -8.59 -5.34 -8.51
CA LEU A 88 -9.05 -5.95 -9.78
C LEU A 88 -10.52 -6.37 -9.72
N VAL A 89 -10.99 -6.89 -8.58
CA VAL A 89 -12.41 -7.23 -8.38
C VAL A 89 -13.28 -5.98 -8.41
N LEU A 90 -12.90 -4.93 -7.68
CA LEU A 90 -13.63 -3.67 -7.67
C LEU A 90 -13.64 -2.99 -9.05
N GLN A 91 -12.52 -3.08 -9.78
CA GLN A 91 -12.41 -2.57 -11.14
C GLN A 91 -13.27 -3.38 -12.14
N GLY A 92 -13.33 -4.70 -11.96
CA GLY A 92 -14.21 -5.57 -12.73
C GLY A 92 -15.67 -5.23 -12.49
N LEU A 93 -16.06 -5.06 -11.22
CA LEU A 93 -17.42 -4.65 -10.82
C LEU A 93 -17.77 -3.23 -11.33
N SER A 94 -16.82 -2.29 -11.33
CA SER A 94 -17.06 -0.94 -11.87
C SER A 94 -17.17 -0.93 -13.41
N SER A 95 -16.57 -1.92 -14.09
CA SER A 95 -16.65 -2.09 -15.54
C SER A 95 -17.91 -2.83 -15.99
N VAL A 96 -18.76 -3.29 -15.05
CA VAL A 96 -20.07 -3.84 -15.35
C VAL A 96 -20.99 -2.71 -15.82
N THR A 97 -21.06 -2.54 -17.13
CA THR A 97 -22.01 -1.62 -17.74
C THR A 97 -23.42 -2.22 -17.71
N LEU A 98 -24.44 -1.35 -17.61
CA LEU A 98 -25.85 -1.75 -17.69
C LEU A 98 -26.14 -2.62 -18.92
N LEU A 99 -25.49 -2.32 -20.06
CA LEU A 99 -25.59 -3.09 -21.30
C LEU A 99 -24.98 -4.49 -21.17
N GLY A 100 -23.86 -4.66 -20.46
CA GLY A 100 -23.27 -5.97 -20.20
C GLY A 100 -24.15 -6.87 -19.33
N VAL A 101 -24.77 -6.30 -18.30
CA VAL A 101 -25.75 -7.02 -17.47
C VAL A 101 -26.98 -7.40 -18.28
N LEU A 102 -27.52 -6.45 -19.05
CA LEU A 102 -28.66 -6.72 -19.92
C LEU A 102 -28.34 -7.80 -20.96
N ALA A 103 -27.17 -7.76 -21.59
CA ALA A 103 -26.76 -8.78 -22.56
C ALA A 103 -26.65 -10.18 -21.93
N LEU A 104 -26.17 -10.28 -20.69
CA LEU A 104 -26.08 -11.55 -19.96
C LEU A 104 -27.45 -12.07 -19.51
N VAL A 105 -28.31 -11.18 -19.01
CA VAL A 105 -29.61 -11.56 -18.41
C VAL A 105 -30.72 -11.72 -19.47
N ALA A 106 -30.66 -10.98 -20.58
CA ALA A 106 -31.65 -11.03 -21.66
C ALA A 106 -31.99 -12.45 -22.16
N PRO A 107 -31.04 -13.36 -22.44
CA PRO A 107 -31.40 -14.71 -22.88
C PRO A 107 -32.15 -15.50 -21.80
N PHE A 108 -31.78 -15.38 -20.53
CA PHE A 108 -32.46 -16.07 -19.43
C PHE A 108 -33.86 -15.50 -19.16
N ALA A 109 -33.99 -14.17 -19.22
CA ALA A 109 -35.28 -13.50 -19.10
C ALA A 109 -36.23 -13.89 -20.25
N GLY A 110 -35.71 -14.00 -21.47
CA GLY A 110 -36.46 -14.50 -22.63
C GLY A 110 -36.96 -15.93 -22.43
N VAL A 111 -36.09 -16.85 -21.99
CA VAL A 111 -36.46 -18.24 -21.70
C VAL A 111 -37.51 -18.31 -20.58
N ALA A 112 -37.33 -17.56 -19.51
CA ALA A 112 -38.29 -17.51 -18.39
C ALA A 112 -39.65 -16.95 -18.83
N ALA A 113 -39.67 -15.92 -19.68
CA ALA A 113 -40.90 -15.35 -20.23
C ALA A 113 -41.63 -16.37 -21.11
N VAL A 114 -40.92 -17.10 -21.97
CA VAL A 114 -41.50 -18.17 -22.79
C VAL A 114 -42.05 -19.30 -21.92
N ALA A 115 -41.30 -19.77 -20.93
CA ALA A 115 -41.74 -20.81 -20.01
C ALA A 115 -42.99 -20.38 -19.22
N THR A 116 -43.03 -19.12 -18.79
CA THR A 116 -44.19 -18.56 -18.06
C THR A 116 -45.40 -18.38 -18.97
N ALA A 117 -45.20 -17.97 -20.23
CA ALA A 117 -46.27 -17.91 -21.22
C ALA A 117 -46.86 -19.29 -21.51
N ILE A 118 -46.01 -20.31 -21.67
CA ILE A 118 -46.46 -21.70 -21.86
C ILE A 118 -47.18 -22.20 -20.61
N GLY A 119 -46.60 -22.00 -19.42
CA GLY A 119 -47.18 -22.44 -18.15
C GLY A 119 -48.52 -21.77 -17.87
N SER A 120 -48.65 -20.48 -18.15
CA SER A 120 -49.90 -19.72 -17.99
C SER A 120 -50.96 -20.10 -19.02
N ALA A 121 -50.58 -20.38 -20.27
CA ALA A 121 -51.49 -20.91 -21.28
C ALA A 121 -52.01 -22.30 -20.88
N ILE A 122 -51.13 -23.18 -20.41
CA ILE A 122 -51.49 -24.53 -19.94
C ILE A 122 -52.34 -24.47 -18.67
N SER A 123 -52.04 -23.59 -17.72
CA SER A 123 -52.85 -23.45 -16.51
C SER A 123 -54.25 -22.96 -16.85
N ARG A 124 -54.37 -21.99 -17.76
CA ARG A 124 -55.65 -21.45 -18.21
C ARG A 124 -56.47 -22.44 -19.02
N ALA A 125 -55.81 -23.31 -19.81
CA ALA A 125 -56.45 -24.43 -20.48
C ALA A 125 -56.92 -25.52 -19.50
N ARG A 126 -56.18 -25.77 -18.40
CA ARG A 126 -56.59 -26.70 -17.34
C ARG A 126 -57.69 -26.14 -16.43
N SER A 127 -57.80 -24.82 -16.32
CA SER A 127 -58.87 -24.12 -15.59
C SER A 127 -60.22 -24.14 -16.33
N ALA A 128 -60.53 -25.19 -17.08
CA ALA A 128 -61.89 -25.45 -17.54
C ALA A 128 -62.77 -25.65 -16.30
N SER A 129 -63.44 -24.57 -15.87
CA SER A 129 -64.31 -24.61 -14.71
C SER A 129 -65.50 -25.50 -15.02
N THR A 130 -65.60 -26.63 -14.30
CA THR A 130 -66.86 -27.37 -14.26
C THR A 130 -67.87 -26.47 -13.54
N THR A 131 -68.73 -25.83 -14.32
CA THR A 131 -69.80 -25.00 -13.76
C THR A 131 -70.84 -25.95 -13.17
N HIS A 132 -70.76 -26.19 -11.86
CA HIS A 132 -71.79 -26.94 -11.13
C HIS A 132 -73.02 -26.04 -10.98
N ILE A 133 -73.91 -26.08 -11.97
CA ILE A 133 -75.21 -25.40 -11.89
C ILE A 133 -76.10 -26.23 -10.97
N TYR A 134 -76.34 -25.72 -9.76
CA TYR A 134 -77.32 -26.29 -8.84
C TYR A 134 -78.72 -26.13 -9.44
N LYS A 135 -79.39 -27.25 -9.76
CA LYS A 135 -80.74 -27.27 -10.34
C LYS A 135 -81.87 -27.42 -9.30
N GLY A 136 -81.53 -27.48 -8.01
CA GLY A 136 -82.52 -27.58 -6.94
C GLY A 136 -83.20 -26.24 -6.65
N THR A 137 -84.43 -26.29 -6.15
CA THR A 137 -85.15 -25.09 -5.71
C THR A 137 -84.43 -24.45 -4.53
N VAL A 138 -83.86 -23.27 -4.72
CA VAL A 138 -83.17 -22.52 -3.65
C VAL A 138 -84.23 -21.77 -2.85
N VAL A 139 -84.53 -22.23 -1.63
CA VAL A 139 -85.41 -21.53 -0.69
C VAL A 139 -84.57 -20.66 0.22
N GLN A 140 -84.53 -19.35 -0.05
CA GLN A 140 -83.84 -18.39 0.80
C GLN A 140 -84.76 -17.99 1.97
N ARG A 141 -84.49 -18.52 3.17
CA ARG A 141 -85.19 -18.11 4.40
C ARG A 141 -84.44 -16.96 5.05
N THR A 142 -84.95 -15.74 4.92
CA THR A 142 -84.47 -14.56 5.65
C THR A 142 -85.37 -14.30 6.85
N GLU A 143 -85.23 -15.13 7.88
CA GLU A 143 -85.91 -14.90 9.16
C GLU A 143 -85.01 -13.99 10.01
N VAL A 144 -85.39 -12.71 10.13
CA VAL A 144 -84.71 -11.74 11.01
C VAL A 144 -85.51 -11.59 12.29
N THR A 145 -85.08 -12.26 13.36
CA THR A 145 -85.71 -12.12 14.68
C THR A 145 -85.10 -10.93 15.43
N ALA A 146 -85.80 -9.80 15.47
CA ALA A 146 -85.38 -8.63 16.24
C ALA A 146 -85.92 -8.71 17.68
N THR A 147 -85.08 -9.09 18.64
CA THR A 147 -85.43 -9.07 20.07
C THR A 147 -84.91 -7.80 20.74
N ALA A 148 -85.81 -6.96 21.26
CA ALA A 148 -85.45 -5.84 22.12
C ALA A 148 -85.97 -6.09 23.54
N ARG A 149 -85.08 -6.11 24.55
CA ARG A 149 -85.45 -6.17 25.96
C ARG A 149 -84.75 -5.04 26.71
N GLY A 150 -85.53 -4.03 27.10
CA GLY A 150 -85.11 -2.86 27.86
C GLY A 150 -86.27 -1.86 27.95
N MET A 151 -86.35 -1.09 29.05
CA MET A 151 -87.54 -0.29 29.39
C MET A 151 -87.86 0.85 28.39
N LEU A 152 -86.98 1.15 27.43
CA LEU A 152 -87.19 2.13 26.35
C LEU A 152 -86.77 1.62 24.95
N SER A 153 -86.56 0.32 24.75
CA SER A 153 -86.04 -0.21 23.49
C SER A 153 -87.15 -0.43 22.45
N ARG A 154 -86.98 0.08 21.22
CA ARG A 154 -87.84 -0.23 20.06
C ARG A 154 -87.13 -1.20 19.11
N ALA A 155 -87.62 -2.43 18.99
CA ALA A 155 -87.22 -3.33 17.92
C ALA A 155 -88.00 -3.00 16.64
N LYS A 156 -87.30 -2.92 15.50
CA LYS A 156 -87.93 -2.86 14.17
C LYS A 156 -87.41 -4.05 13.37
N ALA A 157 -88.23 -5.09 13.22
CA ALA A 157 -88.01 -6.12 12.20
C ALA A 157 -88.62 -5.60 10.90
N GLY A 158 -87.77 -5.20 9.95
CA GLY A 158 -88.19 -4.70 8.65
C GLY A 158 -87.96 -5.73 7.56
N ARG A 159 -88.90 -5.80 6.62
CA ARG A 159 -88.61 -6.14 5.23
C ARG A 159 -87.92 -4.96 4.56
#